data_AF-A0A934SYE6-F1
#
_entry.id   AF-A0A934SYE6-F1
#
_cell.length_a   1.000
_cell.length_b   1.000
_cell.length_c   1.000
_cell.angle_alpha   90.00
_cell.angle_beta   90.00
_cell.angle_gamma   90.00
#
_symmetry.space_group_name_H-M   'P 1'
#
loop_
_entity.id
_entity.type
_entity.pdbx_description
1 polymer ?
#
loop_
_entity_poly.entity_id
_entity_poly.type
_entity_poly.pdbx_seq_one_letter_code
_entity_poly.pdbx_strand_id
1 'polypeptide(L)'
;MANVLTACGAILFWGALISLWVLNGRLFRELRENHPVIWEEMGAPESVFTRNGAYWRLEKFCLSGDYLLLDSARVTQLCNRLFVCKGILLAGLFYAMYAGRHHV
;
A
#
# COMPACT_ATOMS: atom_id res chain seq x y z
N MET A 1 -10.30 29.41 7.12
CA MET A 1 -10.79 28.06 6.77
C MET A 1 -9.83 27.27 5.87
N ALA A 2 -9.18 27.90 4.89
CA ALA A 2 -8.21 27.22 3.99
C ALA A 2 -7.07 26.48 4.72
N ASN A 3 -6.50 27.04 5.80
CA ASN A 3 -5.39 26.44 6.54
C ASN A 3 -5.74 25.14 7.29
N VAL A 4 -7.01 24.94 7.65
CA VAL A 4 -7.46 23.74 8.37
C VAL A 4 -7.65 22.58 7.39
N LEU A 5 -8.24 22.87 6.22
CA LEU A 5 -8.43 21.87 5.16
C LEU A 5 -7.09 21.37 4.61
N THR A 6 -6.11 22.25 4.42
CA THR A 6 -4.76 21.84 4.00
C THR A 6 -4.04 21.03 5.07
N ALA A 7 -4.17 21.39 6.35
CA ALA A 7 -3.62 20.60 7.46
C ALA A 7 -4.25 19.20 7.54
N CYS A 8 -5.58 19.09 7.44
CA CYS A 8 -6.28 17.80 7.41
C CYS A 8 -5.85 16.95 6.20
N GLY A 9 -5.73 17.55 5.02
CA GLY A 9 -5.26 16.87 3.81
C GLY A 9 -3.82 16.35 3.97
N ALA A 10 -2.93 17.15 4.55
CA ALA A 10 -1.56 16.74 4.82
C ALA A 10 -1.48 15.58 5.83
N ILE A 11 -2.27 15.63 6.92
CA ILE A 11 -2.32 14.54 7.91
C ILE A 11 -2.83 13.24 7.27
N LEU A 12 -3.87 13.31 6.43
CA LEU A 12 -4.39 12.14 5.72
C LEU A 12 -3.35 11.57 4.74
N PHE A 13 -2.65 12.43 4.01
CA PHE A 13 -1.63 12.02 3.06
C PHE A 13 -0.42 11.36 3.75
N TRP A 14 0.15 12.02 4.76
CA TRP A 14 1.27 11.46 5.53
C TRP A 14 0.85 10.22 6.32
N GLY A 15 -0.35 10.22 6.89
CA GLY A 15 -0.92 9.05 7.56
C GLY A 15 -1.08 7.86 6.63
N ALA A 16 -1.54 8.09 5.39
CA ALA A 16 -1.65 7.05 4.37
C ALA A 16 -0.27 6.54 3.92
N LEU A 17 0.74 7.41 3.77
CA LEU A 17 2.12 7.01 3.46
C LEU A 17 2.73 6.12 4.54
N ILE A 18 2.62 6.53 5.81
CA ILE A 18 3.12 5.75 6.94
C ILE A 18 2.37 4.43 7.04
N SER A 19 1.05 4.45 6.88
CA SER A 19 0.21 3.24 6.89
C SER A 19 0.62 2.27 5.79
N LEU A 20 0.89 2.75 4.58
CA LEU A 20 1.35 1.93 3.46
C LEU A 20 2.67 1.23 3.77
N TRP A 21 3.62 1.94 4.38
CA TRP A 21 4.90 1.37 4.78
C TRP A 21 4.73 0.26 5.85
N VAL A 22 3.92 0.52 6.88
CA VAL A 22 3.65 -0.44 7.96
C VAL A 22 2.86 -1.65 7.46
N LEU A 23 1.84 -1.44 6.63
CA LEU A 23 0.99 -2.51 6.10
C LEU A 23 1.77 -3.43 5.16
N ASN A 24 2.62 -2.87 4.30
CA ASN A 24 3.50 -3.69 3.47
C ASN A 24 4.41 -4.55 4.34
N GLY A 25 5.05 -3.98 5.36
CA GLY A 25 5.90 -4.75 6.28
C GLY A 25 5.16 -5.88 6.99
N ARG A 26 3.91 -5.65 7.39
CA ARG A 26 3.04 -6.70 7.98
C ARG A 26 2.68 -7.78 6.98
N LEU A 27 2.31 -7.40 5.75
CA LEU A 27 1.97 -8.35 4.69
C LEU A 27 3.18 -9.22 4.30
N PHE A 28 4.37 -8.60 4.22
CA PHE A 28 5.64 -9.30 4.04
C PHE A 28 5.88 -10.37 5.09
N ARG A 29 5.72 -10.00 6.37
CA ARG A 29 5.89 -10.93 7.47
C ARG A 29 4.86 -12.06 7.44
N GLU A 30 3.61 -11.72 7.18
CA GLU A 30 2.51 -12.69 7.12
C GLU A 30 2.72 -13.74 6.03
N LEU A 31 3.10 -13.30 4.82
CA LEU A 31 3.35 -14.20 3.70
C LEU A 31 4.57 -15.08 3.96
N ARG A 32 5.64 -14.53 4.54
CA ARG A 32 6.84 -15.30 4.88
C ARG A 32 6.59 -16.35 5.97
N GLU A 33 5.83 -16.02 7.02
CA GLU A 33 5.61 -16.90 8.17
C GLU A 33 4.50 -17.93 7.91
N ASN A 34 3.40 -17.53 7.28
CA ASN A 34 2.19 -18.36 7.17
C ASN A 34 1.94 -18.93 5.77
N HIS A 35 2.57 -18.37 4.73
CA HIS A 35 2.36 -18.77 3.33
C HIS A 35 3.69 -18.94 2.57
N PRO A 36 4.60 -19.82 3.03
CA PRO A 36 5.96 -19.93 2.51
C PRO A 36 6.01 -20.32 1.02
N VAL A 37 5.07 -21.13 0.53
CA VAL A 37 5.00 -21.53 -0.88
C VAL A 37 4.80 -20.31 -1.78
N ILE A 38 3.82 -19.45 -1.45
CA ILE A 38 3.53 -18.25 -2.23
C ILE A 38 4.65 -17.23 -2.07
N TRP A 39 5.24 -17.14 -0.87
CA TRP A 39 6.42 -16.33 -0.62
C TRP A 39 7.60 -16.72 -1.52
N GLU A 40 7.85 -18.02 -1.70
CA GLU A 40 8.87 -18.55 -2.61
C GLU A 40 8.51 -18.31 -4.09
N GLU A 41 7.25 -18.50 -4.48
CA GLU A 41 6.76 -18.19 -5.84
C GLU A 41 6.89 -16.71 -6.20
N MET A 42 6.73 -15.82 -5.22
CA MET A 42 7.03 -14.38 -5.36
C MET A 42 8.53 -14.09 -5.47
N GLY A 43 9.38 -15.12 -5.43
CA GLY A 43 10.83 -15.08 -5.55
C GLY A 43 11.53 -14.69 -4.25
N ALA A 44 10.93 -15.03 -3.10
CA ALA A 44 11.49 -14.95 -1.75
C ALA A 44 12.44 -13.76 -1.55
N PRO A 45 11.96 -12.50 -1.60
CA PRO A 45 12.84 -11.36 -1.55
C PRO A 45 13.63 -11.36 -0.23
N GLU A 46 14.93 -11.66 -0.36
CA GLU A 46 15.82 -12.00 0.76
C GLU A 46 16.09 -10.84 1.73
N SER A 47 15.76 -9.61 1.35
CA SER A 47 15.95 -8.46 2.24
C SER A 47 14.93 -7.35 2.05
N VAL A 48 14.71 -6.62 3.15
CA VAL A 48 13.96 -5.35 3.19
C VAL A 48 14.66 -4.23 2.37
N PHE A 49 15.85 -4.50 1.81
CA PHE A 49 16.70 -3.54 1.09
C PHE A 49 16.74 -3.74 -0.43
N THR A 50 16.39 -4.91 -0.96
CA THR A 50 16.10 -5.13 -2.40
C THR A 50 14.67 -4.66 -2.74
N ARG A 51 14.33 -3.46 -2.22
CA ARG A 51 12.98 -2.89 -2.10
C ARG A 51 12.19 -2.85 -3.41
N ASN A 52 12.81 -2.39 -4.51
CA ASN A 52 12.01 -2.00 -5.68
C ASN A 52 11.35 -3.19 -6.39
N GLY A 53 12.04 -4.34 -6.50
CA GLY A 53 11.46 -5.54 -7.12
C GLY A 53 10.45 -6.25 -6.22
N ALA A 54 10.73 -6.31 -4.92
CA ALA A 54 9.89 -6.99 -3.94
C ALA A 54 8.54 -6.27 -3.74
N TYR A 55 8.55 -4.93 -3.64
CA TYR A 55 7.32 -4.15 -3.51
C TYR A 55 6.44 -4.27 -4.75
N TRP A 56 7.02 -4.23 -5.95
CA TRP A 56 6.27 -4.40 -7.19
C TRP A 56 5.58 -5.76 -7.27
N ARG A 57 6.23 -6.85 -6.85
CA ARG A 57 5.61 -8.18 -6.85
C ARG A 57 4.49 -8.30 -5.83
N LEU A 58 4.68 -7.77 -4.62
CA LEU A 58 3.65 -7.71 -3.58
C LEU A 58 2.45 -6.88 -4.05
N GLU A 59 2.72 -5.77 -4.72
CA GLU A 59 1.71 -4.91 -5.32
C GLU A 59 0.97 -5.61 -6.45
N LYS A 60 1.67 -6.31 -7.35
CA LYS A 60 1.08 -7.13 -8.39
C LYS A 60 0.18 -8.21 -7.79
N PHE A 61 0.63 -8.89 -6.74
CA PHE A 61 -0.13 -9.91 -6.01
C PHE A 61 -1.41 -9.35 -5.37
N CYS A 62 -1.35 -8.14 -4.82
CA CYS A 62 -2.56 -7.45 -4.35
C CYS A 62 -3.48 -7.07 -5.52
N LEU A 63 -2.92 -6.60 -6.64
CA LEU A 63 -3.67 -6.16 -7.83
C LEU A 63 -4.32 -7.31 -8.61
N SER A 64 -3.67 -8.47 -8.68
CA SER A 64 -4.18 -9.65 -9.37
C SER A 64 -5.35 -10.30 -8.64
N GLY A 65 -5.46 -10.07 -7.32
CA GLY A 65 -6.49 -10.71 -6.51
C GLY A 65 -6.13 -12.14 -6.07
N ASP A 66 -4.91 -12.60 -6.33
CA ASP A 66 -4.44 -13.95 -5.98
C ASP A 66 -4.57 -14.24 -4.48
N TYR A 67 -4.51 -13.19 -3.65
CA TYR A 67 -4.71 -13.28 -2.20
C TYR A 67 -6.12 -13.73 -1.76
N LEU A 68 -7.13 -13.66 -2.64
CA LEU A 68 -8.48 -14.14 -2.33
C LEU A 68 -8.55 -15.67 -2.33
N LEU A 69 -7.61 -16.34 -2.98
CA LEU A 69 -7.52 -17.80 -3.05
C LEU A 69 -6.84 -18.41 -1.81
N LEU A 70 -6.23 -17.58 -0.98
CA LEU A 70 -5.38 -17.99 0.14
C LEU A 70 -6.13 -18.38 1.42
N ASP A 71 -7.46 -18.29 1.42
CA ASP A 71 -8.37 -18.49 2.56
C ASP A 71 -7.88 -17.85 3.87
N SER A 72 -7.11 -16.75 3.75
CA SER A 72 -6.49 -16.05 4.86
C SER A 72 -7.17 -14.71 5.05
N ALA A 73 -8.06 -14.64 6.04
CA ALA A 73 -8.77 -13.41 6.40
C ALA A 73 -7.79 -12.26 6.72
N ARG A 74 -6.63 -12.59 7.29
CA ARG A 74 -5.61 -11.62 7.67
C ARG A 74 -4.88 -11.04 6.46
N VAL A 75 -4.46 -11.87 5.50
CA VAL A 75 -3.86 -11.41 4.24
C VAL A 75 -4.87 -10.57 3.46
N THR A 76 -6.12 -11.02 3.36
CA THR A 76 -7.22 -10.28 2.73
C THR A 76 -7.42 -8.89 3.34
N GLN A 77 -7.45 -8.81 4.67
CA GLN A 77 -7.59 -7.53 5.37
C GLN A 77 -6.41 -6.59 5.11
N LEU A 78 -5.18 -7.12 5.09
CA LEU A 78 -3.97 -6.33 4.83
C LEU A 78 -3.95 -5.80 3.38
N CYS A 79 -4.26 -6.65 2.39
CA CYS A 79 -4.38 -6.25 0.99
C CYS A 79 -5.47 -5.17 0.80
N ASN A 80 -6.65 -5.35 1.40
CA ASN A 80 -7.74 -4.37 1.32
C ASN A 80 -7.34 -3.01 1.93
N ARG A 81 -6.65 -3.01 3.08
CA ARG A 81 -6.16 -1.76 3.70
C ARG A 81 -5.10 -1.08 2.85
N LEU A 82 -4.23 -1.84 2.18
CA LEU A 82 -3.26 -1.29 1.23
C LEU A 82 -3.95 -0.60 0.05
N PHE A 83 -5.01 -1.20 -0.49
CA PHE A 83 -5.82 -0.57 -1.54
C PHE A 83 -6.44 0.76 -1.09
N VAL A 84 -7.04 0.80 0.10
CA VAL A 84 -7.62 2.03 0.65
C VAL A 84 -6.54 3.12 0.82
N CYS A 85 -5.39 2.77 1.40
CA CYS A 85 -4.29 3.72 1.57
C CYS A 85 -3.80 4.28 0.23
N LYS A 86 -3.65 3.42 -0.78
CA LYS A 86 -3.27 3.85 -2.14
C LYS A 86 -4.33 4.74 -2.78
N GLY A 87 -5.60 4.42 -2.59
CA GLY A 87 -6.72 5.24 -3.06
C GLY A 87 -6.68 6.66 -2.47
N ILE A 88 -6.42 6.78 -1.17
CA ILE A 88 -6.26 8.08 -0.49
C ILE A 88 -5.07 8.86 -1.06
N LEU A 89 -3.93 8.20 -1.28
CA LEU A 89 -2.75 8.85 -1.86
C LEU A 89 -3.01 9.34 -3.28
N LEU A 90 -3.65 8.51 -4.11
CA LEU A 90 -3.99 8.87 -5.49
C LEU A 90 -4.97 10.05 -5.54
N ALA A 91 -6.03 10.00 -4.71
CA ALA A 91 -7.01 11.09 -4.61
C ALA A 91 -6.35 12.39 -4.13
N GLY A 92 -5.46 12.33 -3.14
CA GLY A 92 -4.67 13.47 -2.68
C GLY A 92 -3.78 14.05 -3.78
N LEU A 93 -3.15 13.19 -4.59
CA LEU A 93 -2.31 13.60 -5.71
C LEU A 93 -3.12 14.30 -6.81
N PHE A 94 -4.28 13.74 -7.18
CA PHE A 94 -5.21 14.36 -8.14
C PHE A 94 -5.71 15.72 -7.66
N TYR A 95 -6.09 15.82 -6.38
CA TYR A 95 -6.49 17.08 -5.78
C TYR A 95 -5.36 18.13 -5.85
N ALA A 96 -4.13 17.74 -5.55
CA ALA A 96 -2.97 18.63 -5.63
C ALA A 96 -2.70 19.11 -7.08
N MET A 97 -2.78 18.21 -8.07
CA MET A 97 -2.61 18.57 -9.48
C MET A 97 -3.73 19.50 -9.98
N TYR A 98 -4.98 19.24 -9.57
CA TYR A 98 -6.13 20.06 -9.92
C TYR A 98 -5.99 21.47 -9.31
N ALA A 99 -5.75 21.55 -8.00
CA ALA A 99 -5.55 22.82 -7.30
C ALA A 99 -4.38 23.62 -7.90
N GLY A 100 -3.28 22.95 -8.25
CA GLY A 100 -2.13 23.60 -8.89
C GLY A 100 -2.40 24.17 -10.28
N ARG A 101 -3.35 23.60 -11.05
CA ARG A 101 -3.74 24.11 -12.38
C ARG A 101 -4.69 25.30 -12.33
N HIS A 102 -5.43 25.48 -11.25
CA HIS A 102 -6.42 26.56 -11.10
C HIS A 102 -5.89 27.80 -10.36
N HIS A 103 -4.61 27.80 -9.99
CA HIS A 103 -3.91 28.94 -9.39
C HIS A 103 -2.87 29.59 -10.35
N VAL A 104 -2.94 29.26 -11.65
CA VAL A 104 -2.15 29.90 -12.73
C VAL A 104 -3.09 30.69 -13.63
#